data_AF-A0A3P6GRH3-F1
#
_entry.id   AF-A0A3P6GRH3-F1
#
_cell.length_a   1.000
_cell.length_b   1.000
_cell.length_c   1.000
_cell.angle_alpha   90.00
_cell.angle_beta   90.00
_cell.angle_gamma   90.00
#
_symmetry.space_group_name_H-M   'P 1'
#
loop_
_entity.id
_entity.type
_entity.pdbx_description
1 polymer ?
#
loop_
_entity_poly.entity_id
_entity_poly.type
_entity_poly.pdbx_seq_one_letter_code
_entity_poly.pdbx_strand_id
1 'polypeptide(L)'
;MVKVNLQPPQSFDAILSWLDRPSSNSHLVLIIRFIYQASKYAIWKERNTRIHSSISRPPEAIISDIKDTVRLRLGPLSRSLSLTTASSSSNPPVSLLGTWFFFLVGFL
;
A
#
# COMPACT_ATOMS: atom_id res chain seq x y z
N MET A 1 6.14 10.37 19.80
CA MET A 1 4.86 10.58 19.10
C MET A 1 5.13 10.51 17.59
N VAL A 2 4.69 9.43 16.91
CA VAL A 2 4.97 9.22 15.48
C VAL A 2 4.12 10.18 14.65
N LYS A 3 4.75 11.13 13.94
CA LYS A 3 4.06 12.01 13.00
C LYS A 3 3.76 11.22 11.72
N VAL A 4 2.56 10.66 11.62
CA VAL A 4 2.10 10.01 10.39
C VAL A 4 1.43 11.06 9.53
N ASN A 5 2.08 11.52 8.46
CA ASN A 5 1.49 12.50 7.55
C ASN A 5 0.66 11.75 6.50
N LEU A 6 -0.50 11.23 6.92
CA LEU A 6 -1.41 10.38 6.14
C LEU A 6 -2.19 11.14 5.06
N GLN A 7 -1.97 12.44 4.91
CA GLN A 7 -2.62 13.23 3.86
C GLN A 7 -1.69 13.30 2.65
N PRO A 8 -1.93 12.50 1.59
CA PRO A 8 -1.15 12.62 0.37
C PRO A 8 -1.42 13.99 -0.27
N PRO A 9 -0.39 14.66 -0.81
CA PRO A 9 -0.57 15.87 -1.60
C PRO A 9 -1.47 15.64 -2.82
N GLN A 10 -2.14 16.68 -3.31
CA GLN A 10 -3.07 16.57 -4.45
C GLN A 10 -2.35 16.56 -5.81
N SER A 11 -1.17 17.16 -5.91
CA SER A 11 -0.38 17.20 -7.15
C SER A 11 0.56 16.00 -7.27
N PHE A 12 0.71 15.47 -8.48
CA PHE A 12 1.58 14.32 -8.77
C PHE A 12 3.03 14.53 -8.30
N ASP A 13 3.63 15.69 -8.60
CA ASP A 13 5.01 15.99 -8.23
C ASP A 13 5.20 16.03 -6.71
N ALA A 14 4.25 16.66 -5.99
CA ALA A 14 4.29 16.65 -4.52
C ALA A 14 4.08 15.25 -3.93
N ILE A 15 3.28 14.38 -4.58
CA ILE A 15 3.18 12.96 -4.17
C ILE A 15 4.53 12.27 -4.29
N LEU A 16 5.27 12.51 -5.38
CA LEU A 16 6.61 11.94 -5.57
C LEU A 16 7.58 12.42 -4.50
N SER A 17 7.60 13.72 -4.19
CA SER A 17 8.44 14.27 -3.12
C SER A 17 8.06 13.71 -1.74
N TRP A 18 6.75 13.55 -1.47
CA TRP A 18 6.26 12.96 -0.22
C TRP A 18 6.63 11.47 -0.10
N LEU A 19 6.66 10.74 -1.22
CA LEU A 19 6.97 9.31 -1.25
C LEU A 19 8.43 8.98 -0.92
N ASP A 20 9.32 9.98 -0.94
CA ASP A 20 10.71 9.83 -0.48
C ASP A 20 10.74 9.42 1.00
N ARG A 21 9.97 10.11 1.85
CA ARG A 21 9.89 9.82 3.29
C ARG A 21 8.50 10.10 3.88
N PRO A 22 7.49 9.26 3.58
CA PRO A 22 6.11 9.49 4.01
C PRO A 22 5.87 9.22 5.51
N SER A 23 6.74 8.44 6.14
CA SER A 23 6.68 8.12 7.58
C SER A 23 8.06 7.75 8.11
N SER A 24 8.24 7.85 9.43
CA SER A 24 9.40 7.28 10.15
C SER A 24 9.29 5.76 10.33
N ASN A 25 8.09 5.17 10.15
CA ASN A 25 7.89 3.73 10.28
C ASN A 25 8.14 3.05 8.93
N SER A 26 9.13 2.15 8.88
CA SER A 26 9.53 1.42 7.67
C SER A 26 8.40 0.57 7.08
N HIS A 27 7.54 -0.03 7.92
CA HIS A 27 6.36 -0.79 7.46
C HIS A 27 5.37 0.11 6.74
N LEU A 28 5.10 1.30 7.28
CA LEU A 28 4.20 2.27 6.64
C LEU A 28 4.79 2.81 5.34
N VAL A 29 6.09 3.10 5.31
CA VAL A 29 6.78 3.53 4.08
C VAL A 29 6.63 2.46 2.98
N LEU A 30 6.84 1.19 3.33
CA LEU A 30 6.71 0.07 2.39
C LEU A 30 5.27 -0.06 1.88
N ILE A 31 4.29 -0.01 2.79
CA ILE A 31 2.86 -0.11 2.43
C ILE A 31 2.45 1.05 1.51
N ILE A 32 2.80 2.29 1.85
CA ILE A 32 2.46 3.49 1.06
C ILE A 32 3.06 3.40 -0.34
N ARG A 33 4.32 2.94 -0.45
CA ARG A 33 4.97 2.72 -1.75
C ARG A 33 4.29 1.63 -2.56
N PHE A 34 3.86 0.53 -1.93
CA PHE A 34 3.09 -0.51 -2.61
C PHE A 34 1.73 -0.01 -3.11
N ILE A 35 0.99 0.75 -2.28
CA ILE A 35 -0.29 1.35 -2.70
C ILE A 35 -0.06 2.23 -3.93
N TYR A 36 0.95 3.11 -3.89
CA TYR A 36 1.23 4.01 -5.00
C TYR A 36 1.57 3.24 -6.30
N GLN A 37 2.41 2.20 -6.21
CA GLN A 37 2.75 1.36 -7.36
C GLN A 37 1.53 0.59 -7.89
N ALA A 38 0.73 -0.01 -7.00
CA ALA A 38 -0.48 -0.74 -7.36
C ALA A 38 -1.51 0.16 -8.04
N SER A 39 -1.72 1.38 -7.53
CA SER A 39 -2.61 2.38 -8.13
C SER A 39 -2.15 2.78 -9.54
N LYS A 40 -0.87 3.09 -9.73
CA LYS A 40 -0.32 3.39 -11.07
C LYS A 40 -0.55 2.25 -12.05
N TYR A 41 -0.25 1.03 -11.62
CA TYR A 41 -0.43 -0.16 -12.46
C TYR A 41 -1.91 -0.41 -12.80
N ALA A 42 -2.81 -0.29 -11.82
CA ALA A 42 -4.23 -0.51 -12.02
C ALA A 42 -4.84 0.50 -13.02
N ILE A 43 -4.48 1.79 -12.90
CA ILE A 43 -4.92 2.83 -13.84
C ILE A 43 -4.38 2.56 -15.24
N TRP A 44 -3.09 2.23 -15.36
CA TRP A 44 -2.50 1.87 -16.65
C TRP A 44 -3.19 0.65 -17.27
N LYS A 45 -3.41 -0.40 -16.48
CA LYS A 45 -4.06 -1.65 -16.91
C LYS A 45 -5.47 -1.37 -17.41
N GLU A 46 -6.26 -0.61 -16.66
CA GLU A 46 -7.63 -0.26 -17.05
C GLU A 46 -7.65 0.51 -18.37
N ARG A 47 -6.81 1.53 -18.53
CA ARG A 47 -6.75 2.32 -19.77
C ARG A 47 -6.36 1.47 -20.97
N ASN A 48 -5.36 0.59 -20.82
CA ASN A 48 -4.95 -0.33 -21.89
C ASN A 48 -6.07 -1.31 -22.23
N THR A 49 -6.71 -1.91 -21.23
CA THR A 49 -7.86 -2.79 -21.47
C THR A 49 -8.97 -2.05 -22.19
N ARG A 50 -9.33 -0.83 -21.78
CA ARG A 50 -10.39 -0.04 -22.42
C ARG A 50 -10.07 0.31 -23.88
N ILE A 51 -8.82 0.57 -24.22
CA ILE A 51 -8.39 0.79 -25.61
C ILE A 51 -8.70 -0.44 -26.48
N HIS A 52 -8.50 -1.66 -25.94
CA HIS A 52 -8.70 -2.90 -26.70
C HIS A 52 -10.11 -3.48 -26.61
N SER A 53 -10.86 -3.19 -25.55
CA SER A 53 -12.20 -3.76 -25.32
C SER A 53 -13.34 -2.77 -25.49
N SER A 54 -13.06 -1.46 -25.53
CA SER A 54 -14.07 -0.38 -25.44
C SER A 54 -14.96 -0.44 -24.19
N ILE A 55 -14.59 -1.22 -23.17
CA ILE A 55 -15.33 -1.35 -21.91
C ILE A 55 -14.62 -0.53 -20.83
N SER A 56 -15.37 0.38 -20.20
CA SER A 56 -14.89 1.12 -19.04
C SER A 56 -15.24 0.37 -17.75
N ARG A 57 -14.24 0.14 -16.90
CA ARG A 57 -14.48 -0.44 -15.58
C ARG A 57 -14.90 0.65 -14.58
N PRO A 58 -15.83 0.35 -13.65
CA PRO A 58 -16.21 1.31 -12.62
C PRO A 58 -15.03 1.56 -11.65
N PRO A 59 -14.82 2.79 -11.16
CA PRO A 59 -13.72 3.13 -10.24
C PRO A 59 -13.64 2.23 -9.01
N GLU A 60 -14.79 1.82 -8.47
CA GLU A 60 -14.90 0.97 -7.28
C GLU A 60 -14.26 -0.41 -7.52
N ALA A 61 -14.43 -0.97 -8.72
CA ALA A 61 -13.80 -2.23 -9.09
C ALA A 61 -12.27 -2.09 -9.20
N ILE A 62 -11.78 -0.96 -9.71
CA ILE A 62 -10.34 -0.67 -9.78
C ILE A 62 -9.76 -0.53 -8.37
N ILE A 63 -10.46 0.16 -7.46
CA ILE A 63 -10.06 0.33 -6.06
C ILE A 63 -10.03 -1.03 -5.35
N SER A 64 -11.02 -1.90 -5.58
CA SER A 64 -11.03 -3.26 -5.04
C SER A 64 -9.81 -4.06 -5.51
N ASP A 65 -9.52 -4.04 -6.81
CA ASP A 65 -8.35 -4.72 -7.38
C ASP A 65 -7.03 -4.22 -6.76
N ILE A 66 -6.91 -2.91 -6.50
CA ILE A 66 -5.74 -2.33 -5.83
C ILE A 66 -5.62 -2.88 -4.41
N LYS A 67 -6.71 -2.88 -3.63
CA LYS A 67 -6.73 -3.40 -2.25
C LYS A 67 -6.30 -4.88 -2.22
N ASP A 68 -6.84 -5.69 -3.13
CA ASP A 68 -6.49 -7.12 -3.22
C ASP A 68 -5.05 -7.33 -3.63
N THR A 69 -4.56 -6.58 -4.63
CA THR A 69 -3.16 -6.63 -5.07
C THR A 69 -2.21 -6.32 -3.91
N VAL A 70 -2.48 -5.26 -3.15
CA VAL A 70 -1.67 -4.88 -1.99
C VAL A 70 -1.72 -5.96 -0.91
N ARG A 71 -2.91 -6.46 -0.56
CA ARG A 71 -3.08 -7.53 0.45
C ARG A 71 -2.33 -8.81 0.08
N LEU A 72 -2.46 -9.26 -1.17
CA LEU A 72 -1.80 -10.46 -1.68
C LEU A 72 -0.28 -10.35 -1.66
N ARG A 73 0.26 -9.14 -1.87
CA ARG A 73 1.71 -8.89 -1.80
C ARG A 73 2.22 -8.74 -0.37
N LEU A 74 1.45 -8.12 0.52
CA LEU A 74 1.84 -7.95 1.93
C LEU A 74 1.83 -9.26 2.72
N GLY A 75 0.95 -10.22 2.39
CA GLY A 75 0.83 -11.49 3.11
C GLY A 75 2.14 -12.30 3.21
N PRO A 76 2.78 -12.65 2.09
CA PRO A 76 4.06 -13.35 2.09
C PRO A 76 5.19 -12.55 2.76
N LEU A 77 5.24 -11.23 2.54
CA LEU A 77 6.27 -10.35 3.11
C LEU A 77 6.16 -10.26 4.64
N SER A 78 4.93 -10.18 5.17
CA SER A 78 4.70 -10.16 6.61
C SER A 78 5.20 -11.45 7.26
N ARG A 79 4.99 -12.61 6.63
CA ARG A 79 5.49 -13.90 7.14
C ARG A 79 7.01 -13.98 7.10
N SER A 80 7.62 -13.55 5.99
CA SER A 80 9.09 -13.51 5.87
C SER A 80 9.73 -12.63 6.95
N LEU A 81 9.16 -11.44 7.20
CA LEU A 81 9.70 -10.51 8.18
C LEU A 81 9.54 -11.02 9.61
N SER A 82 8.39 -11.65 9.93
CA SER A 82 8.18 -12.30 11.22
C SER A 82 9.19 -13.42 11.49
N LEU A 83 9.57 -14.20 10.48
CA LEU A 83 10.61 -15.24 10.63
C LEU A 83 11.99 -14.64 10.94
N THR A 84 12.32 -13.50 10.34
CA THR A 84 13.58 -12.78 10.62
C THR A 84 13.60 -12.12 11.99
N THR A 85 12.47 -11.65 12.51
CA THR A 85 12.42 -10.97 13.82
C THR A 85 12.19 -11.92 14.99
N ALA A 86 11.57 -13.09 14.77
CA ALA A 86 11.41 -14.11 15.81
C ALA A 86 12.73 -14.64 16.36
N SER A 87 13.82 -14.56 15.58
CA SER A 87 15.18 -14.91 16.03
C SER A 87 15.85 -13.83 16.89
N SER A 88 15.25 -12.64 17.02
CA SER A 88 15.92 -11.46 17.61
C SER A 88 15.16 -10.73 18.73
N SER A 89 13.90 -11.07 19.07
CA SER A 89 13.19 -10.39 20.17
C SER A 89 12.11 -11.21 20.87
N SER A 90 12.00 -11.05 22.20
CA SER A 90 11.01 -11.68 23.10
C SER A 90 9.60 -11.07 23.08
N ASN A 91 9.40 -9.94 22.39
CA ASN A 91 8.11 -9.29 22.23
C ASN A 91 7.69 -9.34 20.75
N PRO A 92 6.45 -9.75 20.40
CA PRO A 92 6.01 -9.74 19.01
C PRO A 92 5.91 -8.29 18.51
N PRO A 93 6.70 -7.89 17.50
CA PRO A 93 6.52 -6.58 16.87
C PRO A 93 5.17 -6.56 16.14
N VAL A 94 4.54 -5.39 16.04
CA VAL A 94 3.36 -5.21 15.18
C VAL A 94 3.70 -5.65 13.75
N SER A 95 3.02 -6.70 13.27
CA SER A 95 3.31 -7.27 11.96
C SER A 95 2.99 -6.27 10.85
N LEU A 96 3.64 -6.42 9.68
CA LEU A 96 3.36 -5.60 8.51
C LEU A 96 1.87 -5.65 8.14
N LEU A 97 1.27 -6.84 8.20
CA LEU A 97 -0.16 -7.03 7.97
C LEU A 97 -1.02 -6.40 9.09
N GLY A 98 -0.58 -6.47 10.35
CA GLY A 98 -1.24 -5.77 11.46
C GLY A 98 -1.21 -4.25 11.31
N THR A 99 -0.11 -3.70 10.79
CA THR A 99 0.02 -2.27 10.47
C THR A 99 -0.98 -1.86 9.37
N TRP A 100 -1.14 -2.70 8.32
CA TRP A 100 -2.15 -2.50 7.28
C TRP A 100 -3.58 -2.48 7.86
N PHE A 101 -3.94 -3.48 8.68
CA PHE A 101 -5.27 -3.53 9.28
C PHE A 101 -5.56 -2.35 10.20
N PHE A 102 -4.58 -1.96 11.02
CA PHE A 102 -4.75 -0.87 12.00
C PHE A 102 -4.90 0.50 11.34
N PHE A 103 -4.08 0.81 10.34
CA PHE A 103 -4.02 2.16 9.77
C PHE A 103 -4.88 2.38 8.52
N LEU A 104 -5.23 1.33 7.77
CA LEU A 104 -5.79 1.48 6.42
C LEU A 104 -7.12 0.76 6.22
N VAL A 105 -7.47 -0.21 7.08
CA VAL A 105 -8.78 -0.89 7.02
C VAL A 105 -9.82 -0.21 7.92
N GLY A 106 -9.41 0.43 9.02
CA GLY A 106 -10.34 1.11 9.95
C GLY A 106 -10.76 2.54 9.57
N PHE A 107 -10.21 3.12 8.51
CA PHE A 107 -10.42 4.53 8.11
C PHE A 107 -11.21 4.72 6.80
N LEU A 108 -11.84 3.65 6.28
CA LEU A 108 -12.64 3.66 5.05
C LEU A 108 -13.96 2.91 5.24
#